data_AF-A0A5N8YER8-F1
#
_entry.id   AF-A0A5N8YER8-F1
#
_cell.length_a   1.000
_cell.length_b   1.000
_cell.length_c   1.000
_cell.angle_alpha   90.00
_cell.angle_beta   90.00
_cell.angle_gamma   90.00
#
_symmetry.space_group_name_H-M   'P 1'
#
loop_
_entity.id
_entity.type
_entity.pdbx_description
1 polymer ?
#
loop_
_entity_poly.entity_id
_entity_poly.type
_entity_poly.pdbx_seq_one_letter_code
_entity_poly.pdbx_strand_id
1 'polypeptide(L)'
;QCNIDEYDINRMYPTTHAVIGDAKATLQSLVKELGNGSSEKKEQIEKEIASTTEQAMAQYHEVYTSNAKPINPYRVYGDLMKVLDRNNSFVTHESGNTRDQLSTVYETLIPRGFLGWGNVSSLGFSFPAVTAAKLAHPDRQCVAVIGDAALSYMLGNFEVLTRLQIGLTIVHINNGGFSGYGPGFWGEGHDPFTFDVLGPEAINMSAAIKEIGWKTERVTEPSEVAPALERALAANESNQSAYIEVIASQYPLYGDWAG
;
A
#
# COMPACT_ATOMS: atom_id res chain seq x y z
N GLN A 1 -17.00 -22.35 5.64
CA GLN A 1 -16.12 -21.41 6.36
C GLN A 1 -15.33 -22.19 7.41
N CYS A 2 -14.01 -22.00 7.46
CA CYS A 2 -13.16 -22.50 8.55
C CYS A 2 -12.74 -21.31 9.40
N ASN A 3 -13.03 -21.32 10.70
CA ASN A 3 -12.59 -20.28 11.63
C ASN A 3 -12.34 -20.87 13.03
N ILE A 4 -11.44 -20.27 13.79
CA ILE A 4 -11.15 -20.68 15.17
C ILE A 4 -12.18 -20.12 16.16
N ASP A 5 -12.84 -19.01 15.81
CA ASP A 5 -13.87 -18.35 16.61
C ASP A 5 -15.27 -18.72 16.09
N GLU A 6 -16.08 -19.34 16.94
CA GLU A 6 -17.45 -19.73 16.64
C GLU A 6 -18.38 -18.53 16.36
N TYR A 7 -18.09 -17.35 16.90
CA TYR A 7 -18.91 -16.14 16.71
C TYR A 7 -18.76 -15.53 15.31
N ASP A 8 -17.72 -15.90 14.57
CA ASP A 8 -17.54 -15.45 13.19
C ASP A 8 -18.27 -16.31 12.16
N ILE A 9 -18.73 -17.50 12.54
CA ILE A 9 -19.53 -18.36 11.65
C ILE A 9 -20.90 -17.71 11.45
N ASN A 10 -21.34 -17.62 10.19
CA ASN A 10 -22.61 -16.98 9.80
C ASN A 10 -22.75 -15.50 10.18
N ARG A 11 -21.67 -14.83 10.57
CA ARG A 11 -21.72 -13.45 11.06
C ARG A 11 -22.22 -12.44 10.03
N MET A 12 -21.83 -12.60 8.76
CA MET A 12 -22.29 -11.73 7.66
C MET A 12 -23.03 -12.50 6.56
N TYR A 13 -22.62 -13.74 6.27
CA TYR A 13 -23.21 -14.55 5.21
C TYR A 13 -23.51 -15.96 5.71
N PRO A 14 -24.65 -16.57 5.32
CA PRO A 14 -24.93 -17.96 5.61
C PRO A 14 -23.86 -18.90 5.03
N THR A 15 -23.35 -19.79 5.87
CA THR A 15 -22.33 -20.78 5.56
C THR A 15 -22.96 -22.16 5.52
N THR A 16 -22.83 -22.87 4.39
CA THR A 16 -23.37 -24.23 4.24
C THR A 16 -22.63 -25.26 5.10
N HIS A 17 -21.31 -25.10 5.26
CA HIS A 17 -20.45 -26.01 6.03
C HIS A 17 -19.50 -25.19 6.90
N ALA A 18 -19.59 -25.38 8.22
CA ALA A 18 -18.72 -24.73 9.19
C ALA A 18 -17.70 -25.74 9.74
N VAL A 19 -16.43 -25.33 9.79
CA VAL A 19 -15.35 -26.07 10.46
C VAL A 19 -14.78 -25.15 11.53
N ILE A 20 -14.98 -25.53 12.80
CA ILE A 20 -14.39 -24.80 13.92
C ILE A 20 -12.99 -25.37 14.16
N GLY A 21 -11.97 -24.56 13.94
CA GLY A 21 -10.59 -24.99 14.12
C GLY A 21 -9.55 -24.03 13.55
N ASP A 22 -8.31 -24.25 13.96
CA ASP A 22 -7.15 -23.54 13.38
C ASP A 22 -7.04 -23.83 11.87
N ALA A 23 -6.76 -22.77 11.11
CA ALA A 23 -6.70 -22.83 9.65
C ALA A 23 -5.59 -23.77 9.15
N LYS A 24 -4.43 -23.78 9.82
CA LYS A 24 -3.29 -24.64 9.43
C LYS A 24 -3.59 -26.10 9.72
N ALA A 25 -4.08 -26.43 10.91
CA ALA A 25 -4.43 -27.79 11.30
C ALA A 25 -5.55 -28.37 10.41
N THR A 26 -6.56 -27.56 10.10
CA THR A 26 -7.65 -27.95 9.20
C THR A 26 -7.15 -28.20 7.79
N LEU A 27 -6.32 -27.31 7.24
CA LEU A 27 -5.77 -27.47 5.89
C LEU A 27 -4.88 -28.71 5.78
N GLN A 28 -4.05 -29.00 6.80
CA GLN A 28 -3.23 -30.21 6.84
C GLN A 28 -4.09 -31.49 6.82
N SER A 29 -5.19 -31.50 7.57
CA SER A 29 -6.13 -32.63 7.59
C SER A 29 -6.80 -32.78 6.23
N LEU A 30 -7.25 -31.68 5.62
CA LEU A 30 -7.86 -31.69 4.30
C LEU A 30 -6.89 -32.22 3.21
N VAL A 31 -5.64 -31.75 3.20
CA VAL A 31 -4.61 -32.23 2.27
C VAL A 31 -4.36 -33.74 2.44
N LYS A 32 -4.33 -34.22 3.69
CA LYS A 32 -4.17 -35.65 3.98
C LYS A 32 -5.32 -36.49 3.42
N GLU A 33 -6.56 -36.04 3.60
CA GLU A 33 -7.75 -36.75 3.10
C GLU A 33 -7.86 -36.70 1.56
N LEU A 34 -7.47 -35.59 0.93
CA LEU A 34 -7.47 -35.47 -0.53
C LEU A 34 -6.34 -36.27 -1.20
N GLY A 35 -5.24 -36.51 -0.50
CA GLY A 35 -4.05 -37.18 -1.04
C GLY A 35 -3.43 -36.44 -2.23
N ASN A 36 -2.84 -37.20 -3.17
CA ASN A 36 -2.22 -36.65 -4.40
C ASN A 36 -3.20 -36.62 -5.58
N GLY A 37 -4.51 -36.62 -5.35
CA GLY A 37 -5.49 -36.60 -6.42
C GLY A 37 -5.37 -35.33 -7.28
N SER A 38 -5.15 -35.48 -8.58
CA SER A 38 -5.27 -34.37 -9.52
C SER A 38 -6.69 -34.29 -10.06
N SER A 39 -7.32 -33.13 -9.95
CA SER A 39 -8.55 -32.85 -10.70
C SER A 39 -8.23 -32.72 -12.19
N GLU A 40 -9.00 -33.39 -13.04
CA GLU A 40 -8.93 -33.21 -14.51
C GLU A 40 -9.18 -31.74 -14.92
N LYS A 41 -9.81 -30.94 -14.06
CA LYS A 41 -10.11 -29.52 -14.30
C LYS A 41 -9.03 -28.56 -13.78
N LYS A 42 -7.96 -29.05 -13.13
CA LYS A 42 -6.97 -28.17 -12.48
C LYS A 42 -6.38 -27.15 -13.48
N GLU A 43 -5.86 -27.64 -14.60
CA GLU A 43 -5.24 -26.79 -15.62
C GLU A 43 -6.23 -25.77 -16.21
N GLN A 44 -7.49 -26.19 -16.41
CA GLN A 44 -8.54 -25.30 -16.90
C GLN A 44 -8.85 -24.18 -15.92
N ILE A 45 -8.97 -24.49 -14.62
CA ILE A 45 -9.22 -23.52 -13.56
C ILE A 45 -8.03 -22.56 -13.41
N GLU A 46 -6.79 -23.06 -13.46
CA GLU A 46 -5.59 -22.22 -13.39
C GLU A 46 -5.54 -21.22 -14.56
N LYS A 47 -5.87 -21.66 -15.78
CA LYS A 47 -5.98 -20.77 -16.96
C LYS A 47 -7.10 -19.75 -16.80
N GLU A 48 -8.25 -20.15 -16.25
CA GLU A 48 -9.38 -19.25 -16.00
C GLU A 48 -9.00 -18.16 -14.99
N ILE A 49 -8.41 -18.53 -13.85
CA ILE A 49 -7.93 -17.58 -12.84
C ILE A 49 -6.91 -16.62 -13.43
N ALA A 50 -5.93 -17.13 -14.19
CA ALA A 50 -4.92 -16.30 -14.82
C ALA A 50 -5.53 -15.29 -15.81
N SER A 51 -6.42 -15.75 -16.69
CA SER A 51 -7.10 -14.91 -17.68
C SER A 51 -7.98 -13.84 -17.03
N THR A 52 -8.80 -14.21 -16.03
CA THR A 52 -9.66 -13.25 -15.31
C THR A 52 -8.83 -12.22 -14.55
N THR A 53 -7.72 -12.64 -13.94
CA THR A 53 -6.83 -11.72 -13.24
C THR A 53 -6.17 -10.75 -14.21
N GLU A 54 -5.66 -11.24 -15.35
CA GLU A 54 -5.07 -10.39 -16.39
C GLU A 54 -6.06 -9.37 -16.94
N GLN A 55 -7.29 -9.79 -17.25
CA GLN A 55 -8.36 -8.89 -17.71
C GLN A 55 -8.72 -7.84 -16.67
N ALA A 56 -8.85 -8.23 -15.40
CA ALA A 56 -9.15 -7.30 -14.31
C ALA A 56 -8.02 -6.29 -14.09
N MET A 57 -6.76 -6.69 -14.29
CA MET A 57 -5.59 -5.83 -14.08
C MET A 57 -5.22 -4.98 -15.30
N ALA A 58 -5.65 -5.36 -16.50
CA ALA A 58 -5.32 -4.66 -17.75
C ALA A 58 -5.72 -3.18 -17.72
N GLN A 59 -6.84 -2.84 -17.08
CA GLN A 59 -7.30 -1.45 -16.92
C GLN A 59 -6.30 -0.55 -16.16
N TYR A 60 -5.43 -1.13 -15.32
CA TYR A 60 -4.43 -0.39 -14.56
C TYR A 60 -3.11 -0.21 -15.31
N HIS A 61 -2.85 -0.95 -16.39
CA HIS A 61 -1.58 -0.88 -17.14
C HIS A 61 -1.31 0.51 -17.70
N GLU A 62 -2.35 1.20 -18.19
CA GLU A 62 -2.23 2.56 -18.72
C GLU A 62 -1.80 3.55 -17.63
N VAL A 63 -2.38 3.43 -16.42
CA VAL A 63 -2.07 4.34 -15.31
C VAL A 63 -0.76 4.01 -14.61
N TYR A 64 -0.29 2.75 -14.64
CA TYR A 64 1.04 2.37 -14.15
C TYR A 64 2.20 2.94 -14.98
N THR A 65 1.94 3.26 -16.25
CA THR A 65 2.95 3.78 -17.18
C THR A 65 2.67 5.23 -17.59
N SER A 66 1.69 5.86 -16.94
CA SER A 66 1.32 7.24 -17.20
C SER A 66 2.49 8.20 -17.00
N ASN A 67 2.59 9.17 -17.91
CA ASN A 67 3.50 10.31 -17.84
C ASN A 67 2.76 11.61 -17.50
N ALA A 68 1.54 11.52 -16.95
CA ALA A 68 0.75 12.67 -16.54
C ALA A 68 1.45 13.48 -15.44
N LYS A 69 1.17 14.79 -15.43
CA LYS A 69 1.64 15.74 -14.42
C LYS A 69 0.46 16.62 -13.95
N PRO A 70 0.25 16.81 -12.63
CA PRO A 70 0.90 16.12 -11.51
C PRO A 70 0.81 14.59 -11.61
N ILE A 71 1.72 13.87 -10.94
CA ILE A 71 1.92 12.42 -11.13
C ILE A 71 0.65 11.66 -10.73
N ASN A 72 0.21 10.73 -11.57
CA ASN A 72 -0.87 9.80 -11.18
C ASN A 72 -0.33 8.82 -10.10
N PRO A 73 -0.93 8.69 -8.91
CA PRO A 73 -0.45 7.78 -7.86
C PRO A 73 -0.29 6.32 -8.30
N TYR A 74 -1.07 5.83 -9.27
CA TYR A 74 -0.92 4.48 -9.80
C TYR A 74 0.42 4.26 -10.50
N ARG A 75 1.04 5.30 -11.07
CA ARG A 75 2.42 5.25 -11.56
C ARG A 75 3.39 4.88 -10.43
N VAL A 76 3.19 5.44 -9.24
CA VAL A 76 3.99 5.15 -8.05
C VAL A 76 3.85 3.71 -7.60
N TYR A 77 2.62 3.18 -7.59
CA TYR A 77 2.37 1.79 -7.18
C TYR A 77 2.93 0.79 -8.19
N GLY A 78 2.79 1.08 -9.48
CA GLY A 78 3.40 0.29 -10.56
C GLY A 78 4.92 0.26 -10.46
N ASP A 79 5.56 1.40 -10.22
CA ASP A 79 7.02 1.48 -10.05
C ASP A 79 7.48 0.84 -8.73
N LEU A 80 6.70 0.94 -7.65
CA LEU A 80 6.95 0.23 -6.40
C LEU A 80 7.02 -1.29 -6.60
N MET A 81 6.08 -1.86 -7.35
CA MET A 81 6.07 -3.30 -7.67
C MET A 81 7.22 -3.75 -8.58
N LYS A 82 7.80 -2.84 -9.37
CA LYS A 82 8.98 -3.13 -10.21
C LYS A 82 10.29 -3.06 -9.43
N VAL A 83 10.41 -2.09 -8.52
CA VAL A 83 11.66 -1.79 -7.80
C VAL A 83 11.84 -2.67 -6.57
N LEU A 84 10.76 -2.99 -5.85
CA LEU A 84 10.87 -3.83 -4.65
C LEU A 84 11.12 -5.30 -5.00
N ASP A 85 11.98 -5.95 -4.22
CA ASP A 85 11.98 -7.40 -4.15
C ASP A 85 10.74 -7.84 -3.37
N ARG A 86 9.65 -8.13 -4.10
CA ARG A 86 8.36 -8.55 -3.53
C ARG A 86 8.43 -9.87 -2.74
N ASN A 87 9.53 -10.63 -2.86
CA ASN A 87 9.79 -11.81 -2.03
C ASN A 87 10.53 -11.48 -0.72
N ASN A 88 11.02 -10.24 -0.56
CA ASN A 88 11.71 -9.76 0.62
C ASN A 88 11.34 -8.31 0.99
N SER A 89 10.07 -7.97 0.85
CA SER A 89 9.56 -6.63 1.17
C SER A 89 8.38 -6.65 2.15
N PHE A 90 8.19 -5.54 2.84
CA PHE A 90 6.97 -5.19 3.56
C PHE A 90 6.44 -3.86 3.05
N VAL A 91 5.17 -3.82 2.67
CA VAL A 91 4.47 -2.60 2.27
C VAL A 91 3.21 -2.37 3.10
N THR A 92 2.95 -1.13 3.45
CA THR A 92 1.69 -0.72 4.09
C THR A 92 1.21 0.59 3.47
N HIS A 93 -0.11 0.82 3.51
CA HIS A 93 -0.72 2.09 3.13
C HIS A 93 -1.21 2.83 4.37
N GLU A 94 -1.66 4.06 4.15
CA GLU A 94 -2.30 4.91 5.14
C GLU A 94 -3.74 5.27 4.77
N SER A 95 -4.52 5.70 5.77
CA SER A 95 -5.96 5.97 5.68
C SER A 95 -6.29 6.99 4.58
N GLY A 96 -7.41 6.75 3.89
CA GLY A 96 -7.85 7.54 2.74
C GLY A 96 -7.46 6.92 1.40
N ASN A 97 -7.29 7.75 0.38
CA ASN A 97 -7.12 7.30 -1.00
C ASN A 97 -5.88 6.41 -1.20
N THR A 98 -4.81 6.58 -0.41
CA THR A 98 -3.63 5.70 -0.49
C THR A 98 -3.97 4.25 -0.15
N ARG A 99 -4.93 3.99 0.76
CA ARG A 99 -5.49 2.64 0.94
C ARG A 99 -6.19 2.19 -0.32
N ASP A 100 -7.26 2.90 -0.69
CA ASP A 100 -8.18 2.47 -1.75
C ASP A 100 -7.45 2.19 -3.06
N GLN A 101 -6.44 2.99 -3.36
CA GLN A 101 -5.62 2.79 -4.55
C GLN A 101 -4.62 1.64 -4.35
N LEU A 102 -3.75 1.70 -3.33
CA LEU A 102 -2.65 0.73 -3.19
C LEU A 102 -3.16 -0.68 -2.90
N SER A 103 -4.15 -0.86 -2.01
CA SER A 103 -4.68 -2.20 -1.69
C SER A 103 -5.40 -2.86 -2.86
N THR A 104 -5.85 -2.06 -3.83
CA THR A 104 -6.51 -2.57 -5.04
C THR A 104 -5.50 -3.15 -6.02
N VAL A 105 -4.28 -2.60 -6.07
CA VAL A 105 -3.31 -2.92 -7.13
C VAL A 105 -2.03 -3.61 -6.66
N TYR A 106 -1.64 -3.44 -5.41
CA TYR A 106 -0.36 -3.94 -4.92
C TYR A 106 -0.43 -5.46 -4.65
N GLU A 107 0.39 -6.21 -5.37
CA GLU A 107 0.50 -7.66 -5.20
C GLU A 107 1.64 -8.01 -4.22
N THR A 108 1.31 -8.71 -3.14
CA THR A 108 2.29 -9.29 -2.20
C THR A 108 2.53 -10.76 -2.52
N LEU A 109 3.81 -11.18 -2.58
CA LEU A 109 4.18 -12.57 -2.92
C LEU A 109 4.48 -13.43 -1.68
N ILE A 110 4.58 -12.81 -0.51
CA ILE A 110 4.91 -13.49 0.75
C ILE A 110 3.86 -13.23 1.85
N PRO A 111 3.63 -14.19 2.76
CA PRO A 111 2.84 -13.94 3.95
C PRO A 111 3.44 -12.80 4.79
N ARG A 112 2.56 -11.93 5.29
CA ARG A 112 2.96 -10.74 6.08
C ARG A 112 3.92 -9.80 5.32
N GLY A 113 3.91 -9.82 3.99
CA GLY A 113 4.59 -8.83 3.14
C GLY A 113 3.76 -7.57 2.89
N PHE A 114 2.49 -7.59 3.28
CA PHE A 114 1.61 -6.44 3.23
C PHE A 114 0.74 -6.40 4.48
N LEU A 115 0.53 -5.20 5.04
CA LEU A 115 -0.39 -5.00 6.17
C LEU A 115 -1.23 -3.75 5.91
N GLY A 116 -2.51 -3.95 5.62
CA GLY A 116 -3.54 -2.92 5.79
C GLY A 116 -4.20 -3.07 7.16
N TRP A 117 -4.85 -2.02 7.66
CA TRP A 117 -5.77 -2.19 8.79
C TRP A 117 -7.08 -2.83 8.32
N GLY A 118 -7.73 -3.57 9.22
CA GLY A 118 -9.02 -4.21 8.95
C GLY A 118 -10.22 -3.34 9.29
N ASN A 119 -10.50 -3.13 10.57
CA ASN A 119 -11.79 -2.61 11.04
C ASN A 119 -11.81 -1.11 11.39
N VAL A 120 -10.65 -0.48 11.63
CA VAL A 120 -10.55 0.93 12.05
C VAL A 120 -9.55 1.67 11.17
N SER A 121 -9.96 2.80 10.59
CA SER A 121 -9.15 3.63 9.70
C SER A 121 -8.58 4.85 10.43
N SER A 122 -7.55 4.64 11.26
CA SER A 122 -6.85 5.75 11.94
C SER A 122 -5.74 6.31 11.07
N LEU A 123 -5.67 7.65 10.94
CA LEU A 123 -4.51 8.32 10.37
C LEU A 123 -3.28 8.16 11.29
N GLY A 124 -2.14 7.86 10.71
CA GLY A 124 -0.87 7.65 11.41
C GLY A 124 -0.57 6.18 11.74
N PHE A 125 -1.39 5.24 11.30
CA PHE A 125 -1.17 3.79 11.48
C PHE A 125 0.09 3.28 10.75
N SER A 126 0.32 3.80 9.54
CA SER A 126 1.31 3.25 8.62
C SER A 126 2.75 3.34 9.15
N PHE A 127 3.11 4.45 9.80
CA PHE A 127 4.44 4.68 10.36
C PHE A 127 4.87 3.67 11.46
N PRO A 128 4.10 3.46 12.54
CA PRO A 128 4.43 2.43 13.52
C PRO A 128 4.35 1.03 12.92
N ALA A 129 3.43 0.77 11.97
CA ALA A 129 3.33 -0.53 11.31
C ALA A 129 4.59 -0.88 10.49
N VAL A 130 5.08 0.04 9.65
CA VAL A 130 6.31 -0.17 8.86
C VAL A 130 7.54 -0.24 9.75
N THR A 131 7.59 0.55 10.83
CA THR A 131 8.68 0.50 11.82
C THR A 131 8.71 -0.86 12.53
N ALA A 132 7.56 -1.36 12.99
CA ALA A 132 7.45 -2.67 13.62
C ALA A 132 7.84 -3.80 12.66
N ALA A 133 7.43 -3.71 11.39
CA ALA A 133 7.82 -4.66 10.37
C ALA A 133 9.34 -4.68 10.14
N LYS A 134 9.98 -3.50 10.10
CA LYS A 134 11.44 -3.39 9.96
C LYS A 134 12.17 -3.98 11.18
N LEU A 135 11.66 -3.76 12.39
CA LEU A 135 12.24 -4.35 13.61
C LEU A 135 12.06 -5.88 13.67
N ALA A 136 10.89 -6.38 13.26
CA ALA A 136 10.60 -7.82 13.25
C ALA A 136 11.33 -8.56 12.11
N HIS A 137 11.58 -7.87 11.00
CA HIS A 137 12.23 -8.40 9.80
C HIS A 137 13.30 -7.41 9.28
N PRO A 138 14.47 -7.32 9.95
CA PRO A 138 15.51 -6.33 9.60
C PRO A 138 16.00 -6.41 8.16
N ASP A 139 15.96 -7.60 7.55
CA ASP A 139 16.44 -7.83 6.18
C ASP A 139 15.43 -7.43 5.09
N ARG A 140 14.18 -7.09 5.47
CA ARG A 140 13.16 -6.69 4.49
C ARG A 140 13.32 -5.23 4.07
N GLN A 141 12.98 -4.98 2.81
CA GLN A 141 12.69 -3.63 2.30
C GLN A 141 11.33 -3.19 2.87
N CYS A 142 11.31 -2.16 3.71
CA CYS A 142 10.09 -1.72 4.39
C CYS A 142 9.66 -0.35 3.86
N VAL A 143 8.44 -0.27 3.31
CA VAL A 143 7.89 0.95 2.71
C VAL A 143 6.49 1.22 3.26
N ALA A 144 6.23 2.47 3.66
CA ALA A 144 4.87 2.96 3.89
C ALA A 144 4.48 3.99 2.84
N VAL A 145 3.30 3.84 2.26
CA VAL A 145 2.69 4.83 1.35
C VAL A 145 1.68 5.66 2.15
N ILE A 146 1.90 6.96 2.22
CA ILE A 146 1.11 7.89 3.04
C ILE A 146 0.57 9.05 2.20
N GLY A 147 -0.48 9.72 2.69
CA GLY A 147 -0.97 11.00 2.16
C GLY A 147 -0.71 12.17 3.11
N ASP A 148 -1.12 13.37 2.68
CA ASP A 148 -0.84 14.66 3.34
C ASP A 148 -1.27 14.70 4.82
N ALA A 149 -2.49 14.22 5.11
CA ALA A 149 -3.03 14.23 6.47
C ALA A 149 -2.15 13.42 7.42
N ALA A 150 -1.81 12.19 7.03
CA ALA A 150 -1.14 11.27 7.91
C ALA A 150 0.33 11.62 8.19
N LEU A 151 0.99 12.28 7.23
CA LEU A 151 2.30 12.87 7.47
C LEU A 151 2.24 13.81 8.68
N SER A 152 1.21 14.66 8.73
CA SER A 152 1.02 15.65 9.80
C SER A 152 0.79 15.01 11.17
N TYR A 153 0.14 13.84 11.24
CA TYR A 153 -0.07 13.11 12.49
C TYR A 153 1.23 12.53 13.08
N MET A 154 2.21 12.19 12.24
CA MET A 154 3.38 11.42 12.66
C MET A 154 4.71 12.17 12.49
N LEU A 155 4.70 13.40 11.99
CA LEU A 155 5.92 14.15 11.65
C LEU A 155 6.90 14.25 12.83
N GLY A 156 6.42 14.54 14.04
CA GLY A 156 7.25 14.61 15.25
C GLY A 156 7.88 13.27 15.64
N ASN A 157 7.27 12.15 15.23
CA ASN A 157 7.74 10.81 15.53
C ASN A 157 8.82 10.34 14.54
N PHE A 158 9.01 11.00 13.40
CA PHE A 158 10.03 10.60 12.41
C PHE A 158 11.46 10.67 12.97
N GLU A 159 11.71 11.54 13.96
CA GLU A 159 13.01 11.65 14.65
C GLU A 159 13.50 10.30 15.19
N VAL A 160 12.56 9.45 15.64
CA VAL A 160 12.89 8.19 16.31
C VAL A 160 13.71 7.27 15.41
N LEU A 161 13.46 7.27 14.10
CA LEU A 161 14.20 6.43 13.16
C LEU A 161 15.62 6.93 12.96
N THR A 162 15.84 8.25 13.00
CA THR A 162 17.20 8.82 12.99
C THR A 162 17.93 8.44 14.27
N ARG A 163 17.30 8.67 15.43
CA ARG A 163 17.89 8.39 16.75
C ARG A 163 18.24 6.92 16.95
N LEU A 164 17.43 6.02 16.39
CA LEU A 164 17.64 4.57 16.47
C LEU A 164 18.42 3.99 15.28
N GLN A 165 18.78 4.82 14.29
CA GLN A 165 19.45 4.37 13.06
C GLN A 165 18.71 3.21 12.38
N ILE A 166 17.41 3.40 12.14
CA ILE A 166 16.56 2.41 11.46
C ILE A 166 16.29 2.93 10.05
N GLY A 167 16.75 2.20 9.02
CA GLY A 167 16.51 2.55 7.62
C GLY A 167 15.22 1.96 7.06
N LEU A 168 14.25 2.81 6.73
CA LEU A 168 13.03 2.45 5.98
C LEU A 168 12.57 3.61 5.09
N THR A 169 11.66 3.35 4.14
CA THR A 169 11.17 4.36 3.21
C THR A 169 9.74 4.78 3.52
N ILE A 170 9.49 6.09 3.51
CA ILE A 170 8.16 6.68 3.45
C ILE A 170 7.95 7.28 2.05
N VAL A 171 6.93 6.82 1.34
CA VAL A 171 6.47 7.39 0.07
C VAL A 171 5.25 8.24 0.35
N HIS A 172 5.38 9.55 0.20
CA HIS A 172 4.30 10.51 0.41
C HIS A 172 3.65 10.88 -0.93
N ILE A 173 2.39 10.52 -1.10
CA ILE A 173 1.54 11.00 -2.17
C ILE A 173 1.02 12.38 -1.76
N ASN A 174 1.78 13.42 -2.10
CA ASN A 174 1.41 14.81 -1.83
C ASN A 174 0.47 15.28 -2.94
N ASN A 175 -0.83 15.32 -2.66
CA ASN A 175 -1.84 15.71 -3.64
C ASN A 175 -2.60 16.98 -3.25
N GLY A 176 -2.15 17.65 -2.18
CA GLY A 176 -2.65 18.93 -1.75
C GLY A 176 -4.05 18.88 -1.16
N GLY A 177 -4.47 17.74 -0.61
CA GLY A 177 -5.84 17.55 -0.18
C GLY A 177 -6.08 16.35 0.72
N PHE A 178 -7.13 16.41 1.54
CA PHE A 178 -7.68 15.20 2.15
C PHE A 178 -8.68 14.56 1.20
N SER A 179 -8.17 14.19 0.03
CA SER A 179 -8.93 13.94 -1.20
C SER A 179 -9.99 12.83 -1.13
N GLY A 180 -9.95 11.97 -0.11
CA GLY A 180 -11.02 11.00 0.18
C GLY A 180 -12.30 11.64 0.74
N TYR A 181 -12.21 12.87 1.25
CA TYR A 181 -13.34 13.66 1.74
C TYR A 181 -13.82 14.69 0.71
N GLY A 182 -13.09 14.90 -0.39
CA GLY A 182 -13.51 15.74 -1.51
C GLY A 182 -14.32 14.96 -2.55
N PRO A 183 -14.73 15.60 -3.65
CA PRO A 183 -15.39 14.92 -4.76
C PRO A 183 -14.50 13.82 -5.34
N GLY A 184 -15.06 12.66 -5.65
CA GLY A 184 -14.31 11.54 -6.21
C GLY A 184 -14.96 10.19 -5.93
N PHE A 185 -14.14 9.20 -5.61
CA PHE A 185 -14.58 7.80 -5.43
C PHE A 185 -15.76 7.62 -4.46
N TRP A 186 -15.84 8.45 -3.42
CA TRP A 186 -16.88 8.38 -2.39
C TRP A 186 -18.11 9.27 -2.66
N GLY A 187 -18.18 9.92 -3.83
CA GLY A 187 -19.29 10.78 -4.25
C GLY A 187 -18.91 12.25 -4.37
N GLU A 188 -19.88 13.14 -4.19
CA GLU A 188 -19.71 14.62 -4.31
C GLU A 188 -18.76 15.23 -3.26
N GLY A 189 -18.35 14.44 -2.26
CA GLY A 189 -17.52 14.89 -1.15
C GLY A 189 -18.32 15.50 0.00
N HIS A 190 -17.59 15.88 1.04
CA HIS A 190 -18.08 16.58 2.22
C HIS A 190 -17.90 18.10 2.06
N ASP A 191 -18.19 18.84 3.12
CA ASP A 191 -17.94 20.29 3.16
C ASP A 191 -16.46 20.61 2.85
N PRO A 192 -16.15 21.61 1.98
CA PRO A 192 -14.77 22.00 1.66
C PRO A 192 -13.85 22.23 2.86
N PHE A 193 -14.37 22.72 3.99
CA PHE A 193 -13.59 22.90 5.22
C PHE A 193 -13.00 21.59 5.78
N THR A 194 -13.46 20.43 5.29
CA THR A 194 -12.99 19.11 5.73
C THR A 194 -11.86 18.55 4.87
N PHE A 195 -11.61 19.10 3.68
CA PHE A 195 -10.66 18.50 2.72
C PHE A 195 -9.77 19.46 1.95
N ASP A 196 -10.18 20.74 1.84
CA ASP A 196 -9.43 21.76 1.12
C ASP A 196 -8.30 22.30 1.99
N VAL A 197 -7.07 22.12 1.53
CA VAL A 197 -5.85 22.56 2.21
C VAL A 197 -4.91 23.19 1.18
N LEU A 198 -3.90 23.92 1.67
CA LEU A 198 -2.87 24.44 0.79
C LEU A 198 -2.09 23.29 0.14
N GLY A 199 -1.94 23.38 -1.18
CA GLY A 199 -1.24 22.38 -1.97
C GLY A 199 0.28 22.33 -1.76
N PRO A 200 0.98 21.45 -2.50
CA PRO A 200 2.41 21.20 -2.36
C PRO A 200 3.33 22.42 -2.51
N GLU A 201 2.85 23.50 -3.13
CA GLU A 201 3.62 24.75 -3.29
C GLU A 201 3.75 25.54 -1.98
N ALA A 202 2.87 25.31 -1.00
CA ALA A 202 2.91 26.03 0.26
C ALA A 202 4.01 25.55 1.21
N ILE A 203 4.34 24.25 1.17
CA ILE A 203 5.31 23.63 2.08
C ILE A 203 6.16 22.61 1.32
N ASN A 204 7.48 22.70 1.47
CA ASN A 204 8.42 21.69 1.00
C ASN A 204 8.73 20.71 2.13
N MET A 205 7.93 19.63 2.22
CA MET A 205 8.09 18.63 3.26
C MET A 205 9.39 17.86 3.12
N SER A 206 9.88 17.63 1.89
CA SER A 206 11.20 17.03 1.67
C SER A 206 12.30 17.86 2.33
N ALA A 207 12.29 19.18 2.16
CA ALA A 207 13.27 20.06 2.78
C ALA A 207 13.17 20.04 4.31
N ALA A 208 11.96 20.03 4.87
CA ALA A 208 11.76 19.97 6.33
C ALA A 208 12.26 18.64 6.93
N ILE A 209 11.93 17.50 6.30
CA ILE A 209 12.30 16.17 6.79
C ILE A 209 13.80 15.91 6.61
N LYS A 210 14.45 16.56 5.65
CA LYS A 210 15.91 16.50 5.50
C LYS A 210 16.65 16.92 6.78
N GLU A 211 16.15 17.92 7.49
CA GLU A 211 16.74 18.40 8.75
C GLU A 211 16.58 17.39 9.90
N ILE A 212 15.67 16.41 9.78
CA ILE A 212 15.55 15.27 10.69
C ILE A 212 16.68 14.25 10.45
N GLY A 213 17.43 14.36 9.35
CA GLY A 213 18.56 13.49 9.01
C GLY A 213 18.25 12.40 7.99
N TRP A 214 17.07 12.44 7.38
CA TRP A 214 16.64 11.46 6.39
C TRP A 214 17.14 11.84 4.98
N LYS A 215 17.29 10.84 4.12
CA LYS A 215 17.45 11.07 2.68
C LYS A 215 16.09 11.49 2.12
N THR A 216 16.01 12.64 1.48
CA THR A 216 14.75 13.16 0.96
C THR A 216 14.83 13.45 -0.53
N GLU A 217 13.78 13.11 -1.28
CA GLU A 217 13.65 13.48 -2.69
C GLU A 217 12.23 14.00 -2.97
N ARG A 218 12.12 15.16 -3.61
CA ARG A 218 10.85 15.73 -4.09
C ARG A 218 10.73 15.45 -5.57
N VAL A 219 9.74 14.63 -5.95
CA VAL A 219 9.58 14.07 -7.29
C VAL A 219 8.37 14.72 -7.96
N THR A 220 8.63 15.45 -9.05
CA THR A 220 7.62 16.08 -9.91
C THR A 220 7.52 15.43 -11.29
N GLU A 221 8.51 14.59 -11.64
CA GLU A 221 8.63 13.92 -12.92
C GLU A 221 8.26 12.43 -12.77
N PRO A 222 7.29 11.89 -13.53
CA PRO A 222 6.93 10.47 -13.47
C PRO A 222 8.14 9.54 -13.69
N SER A 223 9.07 9.91 -14.58
CA SER A 223 10.29 9.15 -14.86
C SER A 223 11.24 9.03 -13.67
N GLU A 224 11.14 9.93 -12.68
CA GLU A 224 12.01 9.94 -11.50
C GLU A 224 11.48 9.11 -10.33
N VAL A 225 10.27 8.54 -10.44
CA VAL A 225 9.66 7.74 -9.37
C VAL A 225 10.47 6.47 -9.07
N ALA A 226 10.71 5.61 -10.06
CA ALA A 226 11.52 4.40 -9.88
C ALA A 226 12.96 4.72 -9.45
N PRO A 227 13.70 5.66 -10.09
CA PRO A 227 15.03 6.06 -9.63
C PRO A 227 15.06 6.58 -8.19
N ALA A 228 14.05 7.35 -7.75
CA ALA A 228 13.97 7.81 -6.37
C ALA A 228 13.76 6.66 -5.37
N LEU A 229 12.93 5.67 -5.73
CA LEU A 229 12.73 4.45 -4.93
C LEU A 229 14.04 3.65 -4.79
N GLU A 230 14.77 3.43 -5.88
CA GLU A 230 16.07 2.74 -5.86
C GLU A 230 17.07 3.44 -4.94
N ARG A 231 17.20 4.76 -5.07
CA ARG A 231 18.08 5.57 -4.23
C ARG A 231 17.65 5.57 -2.76
N ALA A 232 16.34 5.55 -2.48
CA ALA A 232 15.81 5.43 -1.13
C ALA A 232 16.16 4.08 -0.49
N LEU A 233 16.00 2.97 -1.23
CA LEU A 233 16.35 1.63 -0.76
C LEU A 233 17.85 1.50 -0.49
N ALA A 234 18.70 2.07 -1.35
CA ALA A 234 20.15 2.10 -1.12
C ALA A 234 20.54 2.86 0.15
N ALA A 235 19.82 3.93 0.52
CA ALA A 235 20.06 4.61 1.80
C ALA A 235 19.64 3.77 3.01
N ASN A 236 18.55 3.01 2.88
CA ASN A 236 18.08 2.12 3.93
C ASN A 236 19.10 1.03 4.27
N GLU A 237 19.89 0.56 3.30
CA GLU A 237 20.99 -0.41 3.51
C GLU A 237 22.07 0.15 4.45
N SER A 238 22.22 1.47 4.51
CA SER A 238 23.12 2.17 5.43
C SER A 238 22.40 2.69 6.68
N ASN A 239 21.24 2.10 7.03
CA ASN A 239 20.42 2.48 8.18
C ASN A 239 19.92 3.94 8.18
N GLN A 240 19.90 4.59 7.01
CA GLN A 240 19.35 5.92 6.84
C GLN A 240 17.94 5.82 6.26
N SER A 241 16.94 6.33 6.97
CA SER A 241 15.58 6.43 6.44
C SER A 241 15.50 7.34 5.23
N ALA A 242 14.56 7.04 4.35
CA ALA A 242 14.28 7.81 3.15
C ALA A 242 12.83 8.32 3.12
N TYR A 243 12.64 9.51 2.59
CA TYR A 243 11.33 10.12 2.35
C TYR A 243 11.24 10.60 0.90
N ILE A 244 10.24 10.13 0.17
CA ILE A 244 9.98 10.52 -1.21
C ILE A 244 8.66 11.28 -1.25
N GLU A 245 8.71 12.57 -1.55
CA GLU A 245 7.53 13.41 -1.75
C GLU A 245 7.16 13.41 -3.23
N VAL A 246 6.12 12.69 -3.59
CA VAL A 246 5.61 12.62 -4.97
C VAL A 246 4.52 13.67 -5.13
N ILE A 247 4.74 14.64 -6.01
CA ILE A 247 3.74 15.66 -6.35
C ILE A 247 2.70 15.04 -7.28
N ALA A 248 1.54 14.73 -6.72
CA ALA A 248 0.55 13.88 -7.35
C ALA A 248 -0.77 14.60 -7.65
N SER A 249 -1.54 14.05 -8.59
CA SER A 249 -2.87 14.55 -8.90
C SER A 249 -3.82 14.29 -7.73
N GLN A 250 -4.59 15.29 -7.31
CA GLN A 250 -5.57 15.21 -6.23
C GLN A 250 -6.66 14.16 -6.51
N TYR A 251 -7.19 14.20 -7.73
CA TYR A 251 -8.20 13.30 -8.25
C TYR A 251 -7.61 12.56 -9.45
N PRO A 252 -6.82 11.51 -9.24
CA PRO A 252 -6.38 10.69 -10.36
C PRO A 252 -7.61 10.09 -11.03
N LEU A 253 -7.61 10.07 -12.35
CA LEU A 253 -8.67 9.42 -13.13
C LEU A 253 -8.86 7.99 -12.60
N TYR A 254 -9.95 7.81 -11.88
CA TYR A 254 -10.48 6.52 -11.48
C TYR A 254 -11.47 6.13 -12.55
N GLY A 255 -11.17 5.09 -13.32
CA GLY A 255 -12.21 4.35 -14.02
C GLY A 255 -13.29 5.18 -14.72
N ASP A 256 -12.94 6.08 -15.65
CA ASP A 256 -13.88 6.45 -16.76
C ASP A 256 -14.36 5.19 -17.52
N TRP A 257 -13.78 4.02 -17.20
CA TRP A 257 -14.05 2.66 -17.64
C TRP A 257 -15.11 1.90 -16.81
N ALA A 258 -15.67 2.50 -15.75
CA ALA A 258 -16.77 1.93 -14.97
C ALA A 258 -18.15 2.50 -15.40
N GLY A 259 -18.27 2.82 -16.69
CA GLY A 259 -19.54 3.07 -17.40
C GLY A 259 -19.89 1.93 -18.32
#